data_AF-A0A939ZJ44-F1
#
_entry.id   AF-A0A939ZJ44-F1
#
_cell.length_a   1.000
_cell.length_b   1.000
_cell.length_c   1.000
_cell.angle_alpha   90.00
_cell.angle_beta   90.00
_cell.angle_gamma   90.00
#
_symmetry.space_group_name_H-M   'P 1'
#
loop_
_entity.id
_entity.type
_entity.pdbx_description
1 polymer ?
#
loop_
_entity_poly.entity_id
_entity_poly.type
_entity_poly.pdbx_seq_one_letter_code
_entity_poly.pdbx_strand_id
1 'polypeptide(L)'
;MIELDAFFYEDNYYLFPGDVVNIDGLVRYIRRGSPDLEVRLLSRDNCVPPCFPHSAVRDSVIRNIDVRYIFPARVMLMEQDEYDARLRKMLETQCRYCHRYSGDVSRPADYYTETPLLEPCPDRLSKEEFSAAGKLRTGYEPYFSVDDFWNDFMQKQEGLEAAIDHGEMARATADVSDLLYSAGFSEYLFPALSMFSYTDAQGSHVRRYILMLTGAGFLCANMVAAYFARMVPEKVKKHWDVYPYVIRGLYSYWPGVTELDVAAAPPMLRVTYLEQQDSFQVFVFADWDADKVAELMPPDYIPPADLSDEDVPGIVFCANYLYLCGIIGEDRLRGACLELAMFPASELVPDGSTVTPEEFDRMIDLQIRDKSKLLPERTMKVIELEGVAELRNVSFVETASDQLTFDLLLGGDNVLSYMWEREIAVGVLRLKTLPDADMLDYLRTRLIQTLEEPGAAQLFGISTGEDGAYFDLLVWDKFVTKRTLKRIAPMFRPFGAEFTLTLGEDRESFAL
;
A
#
# COMPACT_ATOMS: atom_id res chain seq x y z
N MET A 1 -17.95 30.32 -18.38
CA MET A 1 -16.85 29.94 -17.46
C MET A 1 -16.19 31.16 -16.84
N ILE A 2 -16.06 31.18 -15.51
CA ILE A 2 -15.41 32.22 -14.71
C ILE A 2 -14.36 31.53 -13.84
N GLU A 3 -13.11 32.03 -13.86
CA GLU A 3 -12.06 31.59 -12.95
C GLU A 3 -12.17 32.39 -11.64
N LEU A 4 -12.16 31.70 -10.51
CA LEU A 4 -12.32 32.28 -9.18
C LEU A 4 -11.21 31.80 -8.25
N ASP A 5 -10.71 32.72 -7.43
CA ASP A 5 -9.90 32.36 -6.26
C ASP A 5 -10.80 31.74 -5.18
N ALA A 6 -10.33 30.64 -4.62
CA ALA A 6 -11.01 29.81 -3.63
C ALA A 6 -10.01 29.35 -2.56
N PHE A 7 -10.49 28.61 -1.58
CA PHE A 7 -9.64 27.92 -0.63
C PHE A 7 -10.05 26.47 -0.46
N PHE A 8 -9.07 25.64 -0.10
CA PHE A 8 -9.24 24.22 0.17
C PHE A 8 -9.04 23.96 1.67
N TYR A 9 -9.96 23.23 2.28
CA TYR A 9 -9.92 22.85 3.68
C TYR A 9 -10.64 21.51 3.87
N GLU A 10 -10.04 20.57 4.60
CA GLU A 10 -10.60 19.24 4.89
C GLU A 10 -11.25 18.55 3.66
N ASP A 11 -10.50 18.40 2.56
CA ASP A 11 -10.93 17.77 1.29
C ASP A 11 -12.00 18.48 0.46
N ASN A 12 -12.35 19.70 0.85
CA ASN A 12 -13.42 20.46 0.22
C ASN A 12 -12.92 21.80 -0.31
N TYR A 13 -13.56 22.27 -1.38
CA TYR A 13 -13.32 23.56 -2.01
C TYR A 13 -14.39 24.55 -1.58
N TYR A 14 -13.97 25.75 -1.19
CA TYR A 14 -14.86 26.80 -0.69
C TYR A 14 -14.56 28.12 -1.37
N LEU A 15 -15.60 28.89 -1.64
CA LEU A 15 -15.46 30.28 -2.05
C LEU A 15 -15.19 31.16 -0.83
N PHE A 16 -14.37 32.20 -1.01
CA PHE A 16 -14.14 33.19 0.05
C PHE A 16 -15.46 33.91 0.43
N PRO A 17 -15.67 34.22 1.73
CA PRO A 17 -16.85 34.91 2.21
C PRO A 17 -16.76 36.44 2.00
N GLY A 18 -17.89 37.07 1.68
CA GLY A 18 -18.01 38.53 1.59
C GLY A 18 -16.98 39.15 0.63
N ASP A 19 -16.26 40.18 1.11
CA ASP A 19 -15.23 40.91 0.35
C ASP A 19 -13.81 40.30 0.50
N VAL A 20 -13.69 39.10 1.08
CA VAL A 20 -12.41 38.41 1.21
C VAL A 20 -11.99 37.84 -0.15
N VAL A 21 -10.74 38.08 -0.55
CA VAL A 21 -10.22 37.68 -1.87
C VAL A 21 -9.03 36.72 -1.80
N ASN A 22 -8.51 36.43 -0.60
CA ASN A 22 -7.36 35.54 -0.41
C ASN A 22 -7.26 34.98 1.02
N ILE A 23 -6.31 34.06 1.23
CA ILE A 23 -6.05 33.38 2.51
C ILE A 23 -5.72 34.38 3.63
N ASP A 24 -4.85 35.37 3.39
CA ASP A 24 -4.49 36.37 4.42
C ASP A 24 -5.70 37.21 4.87
N GLY A 25 -6.60 37.52 3.94
CA GLY A 25 -7.89 38.15 4.23
C GLY A 25 -8.77 37.24 5.07
N LEU A 26 -8.84 35.96 4.72
CA LEU A 26 -9.63 34.95 5.42
C LEU A 26 -9.13 34.72 6.85
N VAL A 27 -7.82 34.58 7.05
CA VAL A 27 -7.21 34.44 8.38
C VAL A 27 -7.51 35.66 9.25
N ARG A 28 -7.43 36.88 8.68
CA ARG A 28 -7.82 38.12 9.39
C ARG A 28 -9.31 38.16 9.70
N TYR A 29 -10.16 37.66 8.80
CA TYR A 29 -11.60 37.57 8.99
C TYR A 29 -11.95 36.62 10.15
N ILE A 30 -11.38 35.41 10.16
CA ILE A 30 -11.59 34.39 11.21
C ILE A 30 -11.14 34.92 12.59
N ARG A 31 -9.96 35.55 12.65
CA ARG A 31 -9.42 36.14 13.91
C ARG A 31 -10.28 37.26 14.49
N ARG A 32 -11.21 37.85 13.73
CA ARG A 32 -12.13 38.90 14.18
C ARG A 32 -13.39 38.38 14.88
N GLY A 33 -13.55 37.06 15.02
CA GLY A 33 -14.39 36.49 16.08
C GLY A 33 -15.71 35.86 15.65
N SER A 34 -15.78 35.16 14.51
CA SER A 34 -16.88 34.23 14.25
C SER A 34 -16.39 32.79 14.50
N PRO A 35 -16.98 32.04 15.46
CA PRO A 35 -16.60 30.64 15.71
C PRO A 35 -17.00 29.71 14.55
N ASP A 36 -18.03 30.13 13.80
CA ASP A 36 -18.61 29.45 12.66
C ASP A 36 -18.37 30.33 11.43
N LEU A 37 -17.72 29.77 10.42
CA LEU A 37 -17.41 30.46 9.18
C LEU A 37 -18.47 30.11 8.13
N GLU A 38 -19.38 31.03 7.86
CA GLU A 38 -20.36 30.91 6.77
C GLU A 38 -19.66 31.06 5.41
N VAL A 39 -19.73 30.01 4.60
CA VAL A 39 -19.03 29.90 3.31
C VAL A 39 -19.93 29.24 2.28
N ARG A 40 -19.53 29.37 1.02
CA ARG A 40 -20.13 28.59 -0.07
C ARG A 40 -19.24 27.42 -0.40
N LEU A 41 -19.70 26.22 -0.10
CA LEU A 41 -19.10 24.94 -0.47
C LEU A 41 -19.31 24.69 -1.96
N LEU A 42 -18.24 24.28 -2.64
CA LEU A 42 -18.30 23.74 -3.99
C LEU A 42 -18.41 22.22 -3.87
N SER A 43 -19.65 21.73 -3.84
CA SER A 43 -19.90 20.29 -3.69
C SER A 43 -19.25 19.53 -4.84
N ARG A 44 -18.67 18.37 -4.50
CA ARG A 44 -18.13 17.42 -5.48
C ARG A 44 -19.17 16.40 -5.92
N ASP A 45 -20.38 16.46 -5.35
CA ASP A 45 -21.49 15.63 -5.80
C ASP A 45 -21.75 15.99 -7.25
N ASN A 46 -21.40 15.08 -8.15
CA ASN A 46 -21.63 15.25 -9.57
C ASN A 46 -20.80 16.36 -10.24
N CYS A 47 -19.53 16.54 -9.86
CA CYS A 47 -18.54 17.24 -10.70
C CYS A 47 -17.07 16.89 -10.38
N VAL A 48 -16.14 17.29 -11.25
CA VAL A 48 -14.69 17.04 -11.09
C VAL A 48 -13.93 18.35 -10.86
N PRO A 49 -13.30 18.55 -9.68
CA PRO A 49 -12.41 19.68 -9.43
C PRO A 49 -11.26 19.75 -10.46
N PRO A 50 -10.80 20.95 -10.86
CA PRO A 50 -11.19 22.27 -10.33
C PRO A 50 -12.43 22.89 -11.03
N CYS A 51 -13.16 22.13 -11.84
CA CYS A 51 -14.34 22.61 -12.57
C CYS A 51 -15.62 22.32 -11.79
N PHE A 52 -16.47 23.34 -11.60
CA PHE A 52 -17.73 23.21 -10.88
C PHE A 52 -18.88 23.85 -11.68
N PRO A 53 -20.05 23.20 -11.77
CA PRO A 53 -21.25 23.87 -12.24
C PRO A 53 -21.81 24.79 -11.14
N HIS A 54 -22.54 25.85 -11.51
CA HIS A 54 -23.20 26.74 -10.55
C HIS A 54 -24.16 26.01 -9.59
N SER A 55 -24.76 24.91 -10.04
CA SER A 55 -25.63 24.02 -9.26
C SER A 55 -24.91 23.29 -8.12
N ALA A 56 -23.58 23.17 -8.17
CA ALA A 56 -22.77 22.51 -7.14
C ALA A 56 -22.48 23.42 -5.94
N VAL A 57 -22.77 24.72 -6.05
CA VAL A 57 -22.56 25.69 -4.97
C VAL A 57 -23.64 25.52 -3.91
N ARG A 58 -23.24 25.24 -2.67
CA ARG A 58 -24.14 25.11 -1.52
C ARG A 58 -23.67 26.00 -0.37
N ASP A 59 -24.60 26.60 0.36
CA ASP A 59 -24.26 27.27 1.61
C ASP A 59 -23.81 26.23 2.64
N SER A 60 -22.75 26.55 3.37
CA SER A 60 -22.14 25.67 4.37
C SER A 60 -21.55 26.49 5.52
N VAL A 61 -21.31 25.83 6.64
CA VAL A 61 -20.71 26.42 7.83
C VAL A 61 -19.54 25.56 8.28
N ILE A 62 -18.33 26.13 8.31
CA ILE A 62 -17.15 25.47 8.85
C ILE A 62 -17.01 25.87 10.31
N ARG A 63 -16.98 24.88 11.21
CA ARG A 63 -16.77 25.09 12.65
C ARG A 63 -15.34 24.75 13.03
N ASN A 64 -14.78 25.50 13.98
CA ASN A 64 -13.43 25.25 14.52
C ASN A 64 -12.34 25.16 13.45
N ILE A 65 -12.40 26.03 12.45
CA ILE A 65 -11.43 26.03 11.36
C ILE A 65 -10.00 26.23 11.88
N ASP A 66 -9.11 25.29 11.58
CA ASP A 66 -7.68 25.46 11.83
C ASP A 66 -7.04 26.17 10.64
N VAL A 67 -6.67 27.43 10.85
CA VAL A 67 -6.09 28.30 9.81
C VAL A 67 -4.78 27.76 9.24
N ARG A 68 -4.09 26.84 9.93
CA ARG A 68 -2.86 26.22 9.45
C ARG A 68 -3.11 25.31 8.24
N TYR A 69 -4.32 24.73 8.13
CA TYR A 69 -4.64 23.73 7.11
C TYR A 69 -5.54 24.29 5.99
N ILE A 70 -5.51 25.61 5.79
CA ILE A 70 -6.22 26.28 4.70
C ILE A 70 -5.24 26.54 3.55
N PHE A 71 -5.56 26.03 2.37
CA PHE A 71 -4.71 26.14 1.19
C PHE A 71 -5.36 26.98 0.09
N PRO A 72 -4.59 27.79 -0.64
CA PRO A 72 -5.12 28.55 -1.76
C PRO A 72 -5.52 27.60 -2.90
N ALA A 73 -6.68 27.84 -3.51
CA ALA A 73 -7.17 27.08 -4.65
C ALA A 73 -7.64 28.03 -5.76
N ARG A 74 -7.62 27.53 -7.01
CA ARG A 74 -8.27 28.18 -8.15
C ARG A 74 -9.27 27.23 -8.75
N VAL A 75 -10.47 27.74 -9.01
CA VAL A 75 -11.59 26.95 -9.51
C VAL A 75 -12.24 27.62 -10.72
N MET A 76 -12.86 26.83 -11.59
CA MET A 76 -13.63 27.33 -12.72
C MET A 76 -15.10 27.05 -12.48
N LEU A 77 -15.89 28.11 -12.37
CA LEU A 77 -17.34 28.03 -12.23
C LEU A 77 -18.01 28.26 -13.59
N MET A 78 -18.99 27.43 -13.94
CA MET A 78 -19.69 27.52 -15.22
C MET A 78 -21.15 27.11 -15.10
N GLU A 79 -21.95 27.45 -16.12
CA GLU A 79 -23.33 26.98 -16.21
C GLU A 79 -23.40 25.46 -16.39
N GLN A 80 -24.46 24.83 -15.88
CA GLN A 80 -24.63 23.37 -15.98
C GLN A 80 -24.57 22.89 -17.44
N ASP A 81 -25.23 23.61 -18.35
CA ASP A 81 -25.23 23.25 -19.78
C ASP A 81 -23.83 23.34 -20.40
N GLU A 82 -23.02 24.31 -19.99
CA GLU A 82 -21.62 24.44 -20.44
C GLU A 82 -20.77 23.27 -19.91
N TYR A 83 -20.94 22.93 -18.63
CA TYR A 83 -20.27 21.81 -17.98
C TYR A 83 -20.61 20.49 -18.70
N ASP A 84 -21.90 20.22 -18.91
CA ASP A 84 -22.39 19.01 -19.54
C ASP A 84 -21.96 18.90 -21.00
N ALA A 85 -21.98 20.01 -21.75
CA ALA A 85 -21.52 20.03 -23.13
C ALA A 85 -20.03 19.67 -23.23
N ARG A 86 -19.20 20.18 -22.32
CA ARG A 86 -17.78 19.83 -22.25
C ARG A 86 -17.61 18.36 -21.88
N LEU A 87 -18.33 17.87 -20.87
CA LEU A 87 -18.26 16.47 -20.47
C LEU A 87 -18.69 15.54 -21.60
N ARG A 88 -19.83 15.79 -22.26
CA ARG A 88 -20.29 15.00 -23.42
C ARG A 88 -19.25 14.98 -24.52
N LYS A 89 -18.66 16.13 -24.86
CA LYS A 89 -17.58 16.21 -25.84
C LYS A 89 -16.41 15.31 -25.45
N MET A 90 -16.02 15.30 -24.18
CA MET A 90 -14.95 14.42 -23.66
C MET A 90 -15.34 12.94 -23.75
N LEU A 91 -16.55 12.59 -23.32
CA LEU A 91 -17.06 11.21 -23.36
C LEU A 91 -17.14 10.67 -24.80
N GLU A 92 -17.69 11.45 -25.73
CA GLU A 92 -17.83 11.07 -27.14
C GLU A 92 -16.48 10.95 -27.85
N THR A 93 -15.56 11.86 -27.58
CA THR A 93 -14.26 11.91 -28.26
C THR A 93 -13.21 11.00 -27.64
N GLN A 94 -13.36 10.55 -26.39
CA GLN A 94 -12.27 9.85 -25.70
C GLN A 94 -12.70 8.66 -24.82
N CYS A 95 -13.98 8.53 -24.45
CA CYS A 95 -14.45 7.52 -23.49
C CYS A 95 -15.50 6.53 -24.04
N ARG A 96 -15.88 6.64 -25.32
CA ARG A 96 -16.83 5.71 -25.96
C ARG A 96 -16.32 4.26 -25.79
N TYR A 97 -17.02 3.47 -24.96
CA TYR A 97 -16.70 2.07 -24.58
C TYR A 97 -15.61 1.84 -23.52
N CYS A 98 -15.34 2.77 -22.59
CA CYS A 98 -14.48 2.46 -21.45
C CYS A 98 -15.19 1.52 -20.46
N HIS A 99 -14.56 0.39 -20.11
CA HIS A 99 -15.11 -0.61 -19.20
C HIS A 99 -15.28 -0.09 -17.76
N ARG A 100 -14.53 0.97 -17.38
CA ARG A 100 -14.59 1.58 -16.05
C ARG A 100 -15.75 2.57 -15.89
N TYR A 101 -16.28 3.09 -16.99
CA TYR A 101 -17.33 4.12 -16.98
C TYR A 101 -18.59 3.52 -17.63
N SER A 102 -19.46 2.91 -16.82
CA SER A 102 -20.60 2.09 -17.28
C SER A 102 -21.87 2.87 -17.64
N GLY A 103 -21.84 4.20 -17.65
CA GLY A 103 -23.03 5.02 -17.85
C GLY A 103 -23.53 5.09 -19.30
N ASP A 104 -24.63 5.79 -19.52
CA ASP A 104 -25.11 6.15 -20.87
C ASP A 104 -24.58 7.55 -21.22
N VAL A 105 -23.89 7.75 -22.35
CA VAL A 105 -23.39 9.08 -22.78
C VAL A 105 -24.53 10.10 -22.92
N SER A 106 -25.77 9.63 -23.13
CA SER A 106 -26.97 10.47 -23.12
C SER A 106 -27.38 10.96 -21.72
N ARG A 107 -26.82 10.36 -20.65
CA ARG A 107 -27.01 10.66 -19.23
C ARG A 107 -25.67 10.99 -18.55
N PRO A 108 -25.13 12.20 -18.74
CA PRO A 108 -23.84 12.61 -18.17
C PRO A 108 -23.79 12.60 -16.64
N ALA A 109 -24.98 12.60 -16.00
CA ALA A 109 -25.21 12.40 -14.57
C ALA A 109 -24.34 11.32 -13.94
N ASP A 110 -24.21 10.19 -14.62
CA ASP A 110 -23.58 9.00 -14.06
C ASP A 110 -22.03 9.07 -14.12
N TYR A 111 -21.46 10.09 -14.79
CA TYR A 111 -20.02 10.20 -15.10
C TYR A 111 -19.31 11.33 -14.38
N TYR A 112 -20.06 12.17 -13.67
CA TYR A 112 -19.60 13.48 -13.24
C TYR A 112 -18.49 13.47 -12.18
N THR A 113 -18.29 12.37 -11.46
CA THR A 113 -17.21 12.19 -10.47
C THR A 113 -15.97 11.52 -11.06
N GLU A 114 -16.05 11.10 -12.31
CA GLU A 114 -15.23 10.04 -12.86
C GLU A 114 -14.33 10.52 -14.03
N THR A 115 -14.77 11.53 -14.79
CA THR A 115 -14.04 12.00 -15.99
C THR A 115 -13.44 13.41 -15.82
N PRO A 116 -12.11 13.60 -15.97
CA PRO A 116 -11.49 14.93 -15.94
C PRO A 116 -11.99 15.80 -17.12
N LEU A 117 -12.37 17.05 -16.83
CA LEU A 117 -12.96 17.95 -17.83
C LEU A 117 -11.95 18.69 -18.71
N LEU A 118 -10.73 18.89 -18.23
CA LEU A 118 -9.72 19.74 -18.88
C LEU A 118 -8.69 18.96 -19.68
N GLU A 119 -8.64 17.64 -19.50
CA GLU A 119 -7.59 16.79 -20.05
C GLU A 119 -8.17 15.56 -20.71
N PRO A 120 -7.54 15.05 -21.78
CA PRO A 120 -7.99 13.85 -22.47
C PRO A 120 -8.18 12.64 -21.55
N CYS A 121 -9.22 11.83 -21.77
CA CYS A 121 -9.31 10.49 -21.18
C CYS A 121 -8.12 9.66 -21.71
N PRO A 122 -7.22 9.21 -20.82
CA PRO A 122 -5.94 8.63 -21.23
C PRO A 122 -6.06 7.23 -21.87
N ASP A 123 -7.20 6.53 -21.73
CA ASP A 123 -7.44 5.20 -22.34
C ASP A 123 -7.45 5.19 -23.88
N ARG A 124 -7.53 6.37 -24.52
CA ARG A 124 -7.47 6.45 -25.99
C ARG A 124 -6.05 6.69 -26.53
N LEU A 125 -5.10 7.02 -25.66
CA LEU A 125 -3.67 7.07 -26.03
C LEU A 125 -3.01 5.67 -25.97
N SER A 126 -3.57 4.72 -25.21
CA SER A 126 -3.00 3.37 -25.01
C SER A 126 -3.64 2.25 -25.84
N LYS A 127 -4.71 2.53 -26.62
CA LYS A 127 -5.45 1.48 -27.35
C LYS A 127 -4.68 0.84 -28.52
N GLU A 128 -3.63 1.48 -29.04
CA GLU A 128 -2.74 0.85 -30.03
C GLU A 128 -1.74 -0.11 -29.38
N GLU A 129 -1.35 0.12 -28.13
CA GLU A 129 -0.39 -0.71 -27.39
C GLU A 129 -1.05 -1.92 -26.71
N PHE A 130 -2.30 -1.80 -26.27
CA PHE A 130 -3.00 -2.85 -25.51
C PHE A 130 -4.01 -3.70 -26.31
N SER A 131 -4.05 -3.59 -27.63
CA SER A 131 -4.88 -4.48 -28.44
C SER A 131 -4.37 -5.94 -28.36
N ALA A 132 -5.27 -6.91 -28.45
CA ALA A 132 -4.90 -8.33 -28.52
C ALA A 132 -3.89 -8.65 -29.65
N ALA A 133 -3.87 -7.80 -30.69
CA ALA A 133 -2.90 -7.87 -31.78
C ALA A 133 -1.51 -7.28 -31.44
N GLY A 134 -1.42 -6.35 -30.47
CA GLY A 134 -0.17 -5.87 -29.89
C GLY A 134 0.45 -6.91 -28.93
N LYS A 135 -0.39 -7.56 -28.11
CA LYS A 135 0.01 -8.63 -27.18
C LYS A 135 0.59 -9.88 -27.86
N LEU A 136 0.16 -10.17 -29.09
CA LEU A 136 0.68 -11.27 -29.91
C LEU A 136 2.03 -10.96 -30.60
N ARG A 137 2.47 -9.69 -30.60
CA ARG A 137 3.63 -9.24 -31.39
C ARG A 137 4.94 -9.21 -30.58
N THR A 138 4.86 -9.25 -29.26
CA THR A 138 6.02 -9.06 -28.35
C THR A 138 6.59 -10.36 -27.76
N GLY A 139 5.94 -11.51 -27.97
CA GLY A 139 6.55 -12.83 -27.74
C GLY A 139 6.99 -13.14 -26.30
N TYR A 140 6.27 -12.69 -25.28
CA TYR A 140 6.63 -12.90 -23.87
C TYR A 140 5.73 -13.91 -23.14
N GLU A 141 6.36 -14.90 -22.49
CA GLU A 141 5.84 -15.77 -21.41
C GLU A 141 5.99 -15.08 -20.03
N PRO A 142 5.48 -15.68 -18.93
CA PRO A 142 4.08 -15.82 -18.50
C PRO A 142 3.52 -14.50 -17.92
N TYR A 143 2.19 -14.40 -17.84
CA TYR A 143 1.45 -13.20 -17.42
C TYR A 143 1.22 -13.19 -15.90
N PHE A 144 1.66 -12.12 -15.24
CA PHE A 144 1.25 -11.82 -13.87
C PHE A 144 -0.09 -11.10 -13.91
N SER A 145 -1.17 -11.70 -13.40
CA SER A 145 -2.51 -11.11 -13.48
C SER A 145 -3.33 -11.43 -12.25
N VAL A 146 -3.53 -10.42 -11.40
CA VAL A 146 -4.36 -10.53 -10.19
C VAL A 146 -5.84 -10.76 -10.57
N ASP A 147 -6.28 -10.19 -11.69
CA ASP A 147 -7.61 -10.43 -12.23
C ASP A 147 -7.77 -11.90 -12.66
N ASP A 148 -6.78 -12.49 -13.34
CA ASP A 148 -6.82 -13.90 -13.74
C ASP A 148 -6.79 -14.83 -12.53
N PHE A 149 -5.95 -14.54 -11.52
CA PHE A 149 -5.99 -15.26 -10.25
C PHE A 149 -7.40 -15.26 -9.65
N TRP A 150 -8.03 -14.10 -9.51
CA TRP A 150 -9.35 -14.03 -8.88
C TRP A 150 -10.45 -14.65 -9.75
N ASN A 151 -10.34 -14.57 -11.07
CA ASN A 151 -11.24 -15.24 -11.99
C ASN A 151 -11.16 -16.76 -11.88
N ASP A 152 -9.96 -17.31 -11.77
CA ASP A 152 -9.76 -18.75 -11.62
C ASP A 152 -10.07 -19.23 -10.20
N PHE A 153 -9.76 -18.41 -9.18
CA PHE A 153 -10.16 -18.66 -7.80
C PHE A 153 -11.68 -18.79 -7.68
N MET A 154 -12.45 -17.89 -8.30
CA MET A 154 -13.92 -17.97 -8.31
C MET A 154 -14.44 -19.23 -9.00
N GLN A 155 -13.73 -19.77 -10.00
CA GLN A 155 -14.12 -21.02 -10.66
C GLN A 155 -13.86 -22.24 -9.77
N LYS A 156 -12.84 -22.19 -8.90
CA LYS A 156 -12.49 -23.28 -7.97
C LYS A 156 -13.09 -23.14 -6.58
N GLN A 157 -13.76 -22.01 -6.28
CA GLN A 157 -14.20 -21.63 -4.94
C GLN A 157 -14.98 -22.73 -4.21
N GLU A 158 -16.01 -23.30 -4.83
CA GLU A 158 -16.84 -24.36 -4.21
C GLU A 158 -16.02 -25.62 -3.87
N GLY A 159 -15.03 -25.96 -4.70
CA GLY A 159 -14.13 -27.09 -4.47
C GLY A 159 -13.17 -26.83 -3.31
N LEU A 160 -12.63 -25.60 -3.21
CA LEU A 160 -11.77 -25.18 -2.11
C LEU A 160 -12.51 -25.19 -0.78
N GLU A 161 -13.73 -24.65 -0.74
CA GLU A 161 -14.59 -24.65 0.44
C GLU A 161 -14.89 -26.07 0.92
N ALA A 162 -15.20 -26.98 -0.01
CA ALA A 162 -15.42 -28.39 0.29
C ALA A 162 -14.16 -29.10 0.81
N ALA A 163 -12.98 -28.80 0.26
CA ALA A 163 -11.72 -29.36 0.75
C ALA A 163 -11.41 -28.91 2.18
N ILE A 164 -11.60 -27.62 2.46
CA ILE A 164 -11.43 -27.05 3.82
C ILE A 164 -12.41 -27.68 4.81
N ASP A 165 -13.68 -27.83 4.43
CA ASP A 165 -14.72 -28.44 5.28
C ASP A 165 -14.41 -29.91 5.63
N HIS A 166 -13.74 -30.64 4.75
CA HIS A 166 -13.29 -32.02 5.00
C HIS A 166 -11.94 -32.12 5.73
N GLY A 167 -11.32 -30.99 6.06
CA GLY A 167 -10.00 -30.94 6.71
C GLY A 167 -8.83 -31.21 5.75
N GLU A 168 -9.04 -31.14 4.44
CA GLU A 168 -8.02 -31.35 3.40
C GLU A 168 -7.19 -30.07 3.14
N MET A 169 -6.70 -29.43 4.21
CA MET A 169 -6.00 -28.14 4.12
C MET A 169 -4.78 -28.17 3.19
N ALA A 170 -3.96 -29.23 3.24
CA ALA A 170 -2.79 -29.37 2.38
C ALA A 170 -3.15 -29.34 0.88
N ARG A 171 -4.24 -30.02 0.51
CA ARG A 171 -4.75 -30.04 -0.87
C ARG A 171 -5.30 -28.68 -1.27
N ALA A 172 -6.12 -28.06 -0.40
CA ALA A 172 -6.67 -26.74 -0.68
C ALA A 172 -5.56 -25.68 -0.83
N THR A 173 -4.52 -25.74 0.01
CA THR A 173 -3.36 -24.85 -0.08
C THR A 173 -2.61 -25.08 -1.40
N ALA A 174 -2.38 -26.33 -1.80
CA ALA A 174 -1.76 -26.65 -3.08
C ALA A 174 -2.59 -26.13 -4.28
N ASP A 175 -3.93 -26.27 -4.24
CA ASP A 175 -4.81 -25.74 -5.27
C ASP A 175 -4.70 -24.21 -5.40
N VAL A 176 -4.51 -23.48 -4.28
CA VAL A 176 -4.28 -22.02 -4.31
C VAL A 176 -2.85 -21.69 -4.77
N SER A 177 -1.85 -22.47 -4.38
CA SER A 177 -0.48 -22.32 -4.88
C SER A 177 -0.41 -22.50 -6.40
N ASP A 178 -1.16 -23.45 -6.96
CA ASP A 178 -1.27 -23.65 -8.41
C ASP A 178 -1.94 -22.45 -9.11
N LEU A 179 -2.92 -21.80 -8.46
CA LEU A 179 -3.53 -20.57 -8.96
C LEU A 179 -2.53 -19.42 -8.95
N LEU A 180 -1.75 -19.28 -7.87
CA LEU A 180 -0.67 -18.28 -7.79
C LEU A 180 0.41 -18.55 -8.85
N TYR A 181 0.80 -19.81 -9.06
CA TYR A 181 1.75 -20.22 -10.10
C TYR A 181 1.25 -19.87 -11.50
N SER A 182 -0.02 -20.19 -11.79
CA SER A 182 -0.64 -19.87 -13.09
C SER A 182 -0.73 -18.37 -13.34
N ALA A 183 -0.89 -17.60 -12.26
CA ALA A 183 -0.85 -16.14 -12.27
C ALA A 183 0.58 -15.57 -12.11
N GLY A 184 1.63 -16.38 -12.14
CA GLY A 184 3.04 -15.98 -12.05
C GLY A 184 3.60 -15.78 -10.64
N PHE A 185 2.78 -15.71 -9.59
CA PHE A 185 3.19 -15.26 -8.25
C PHE A 185 3.74 -16.34 -7.30
N SER A 186 3.90 -17.58 -7.75
CA SER A 186 4.27 -18.72 -6.88
C SER A 186 5.63 -18.60 -6.20
N GLU A 187 6.56 -17.84 -6.76
CA GLU A 187 7.89 -17.64 -6.18
C GLU A 187 7.91 -16.58 -5.07
N TYR A 188 6.82 -15.81 -4.94
CA TYR A 188 6.76 -14.64 -4.06
C TYR A 188 5.71 -14.77 -2.97
N LEU A 189 4.59 -15.43 -3.26
CA LEU A 189 3.46 -15.51 -2.35
C LEU A 189 3.20 -16.93 -1.89
N PHE A 190 3.05 -17.07 -0.57
CA PHE A 190 2.69 -18.33 0.06
C PHE A 190 1.27 -18.25 0.62
N PRO A 191 0.36 -19.14 0.19
CA PRO A 191 -0.98 -19.18 0.71
C PRO A 191 -1.06 -19.98 2.02
N ALA A 192 -1.89 -19.50 2.93
CA ALA A 192 -2.30 -20.20 4.14
C ALA A 192 -3.81 -20.13 4.26
N LEU A 193 -4.44 -21.27 4.56
CA LEU A 193 -5.89 -21.39 4.61
C LEU A 193 -6.37 -21.69 6.02
N SER A 194 -7.53 -21.12 6.37
CA SER A 194 -8.20 -21.41 7.62
C SER A 194 -9.71 -21.28 7.47
N MET A 195 -10.44 -21.60 8.54
CA MET A 195 -11.88 -21.42 8.61
C MET A 195 -12.28 -21.14 10.04
N PHE A 196 -13.23 -20.24 10.23
CA PHE A 196 -13.92 -20.08 11.50
C PHE A 196 -15.43 -20.06 11.30
N SER A 197 -16.13 -20.44 12.36
CA SER A 197 -17.59 -20.39 12.41
C SER A 197 -18.00 -19.64 13.67
N TYR A 198 -18.94 -18.71 13.54
CA TYR A 198 -19.49 -17.94 14.64
C TYR A 198 -21.01 -17.83 14.50
N THR A 199 -21.68 -17.44 15.58
CA THR A 199 -23.11 -17.08 15.53
C THR A 199 -23.21 -15.57 15.46
N ASP A 200 -23.90 -15.04 14.45
CA ASP A 200 -24.10 -13.61 14.31
C ASP A 200 -25.09 -13.04 15.35
N ALA A 201 -25.26 -11.72 15.35
CA ALA A 201 -26.18 -11.04 16.27
C ALA A 201 -27.65 -11.44 16.07
N GLN A 202 -27.98 -12.06 14.94
CA GLN A 202 -29.31 -12.54 14.57
C GLN A 202 -29.52 -14.02 14.94
N GLY A 203 -28.51 -14.69 15.49
CA GLY A 203 -28.56 -16.10 15.86
C GLY A 203 -28.27 -17.06 14.71
N SER A 204 -27.85 -16.56 13.54
CA SER A 204 -27.48 -17.38 12.40
C SER A 204 -26.06 -17.90 12.56
N HIS A 205 -25.85 -19.18 12.25
CA HIS A 205 -24.50 -19.72 12.13
C HIS A 205 -23.86 -19.24 10.83
N VAL A 206 -22.81 -18.44 10.96
CA VAL A 206 -22.03 -17.91 9.85
C VAL A 206 -20.69 -18.65 9.81
N ARG A 207 -20.35 -19.15 8.61
CA ARG A 207 -19.04 -19.73 8.32
C ARG A 207 -18.26 -18.77 7.42
N ARG A 208 -16.98 -18.60 7.73
CA ARG A 208 -16.05 -17.78 6.96
C ARG A 208 -14.81 -18.60 6.66
N TYR A 209 -14.45 -18.63 5.38
CA TYR A 209 -13.19 -19.20 4.91
C TYR A 209 -12.14 -18.09 4.91
N ILE A 210 -10.90 -18.44 5.24
CA ILE A 210 -9.81 -17.48 5.34
C ILE A 210 -8.73 -17.86 4.34
N LEU A 211 -8.31 -16.89 3.52
CA LEU A 211 -7.10 -16.94 2.73
C LEU A 211 -6.10 -15.92 3.29
N MET A 212 -4.98 -16.38 3.81
CA MET A 212 -3.84 -15.56 4.19
C MET A 212 -2.78 -15.69 3.08
N LEU A 213 -2.25 -14.57 2.62
CA LEU A 213 -1.13 -14.52 1.67
C LEU A 213 0.05 -13.86 2.37
N THR A 214 1.20 -14.51 2.37
CA THR A 214 2.43 -13.94 2.94
C THR A 214 3.52 -13.88 1.89
N GLY A 215 4.29 -12.80 1.91
CA GLY A 215 5.55 -12.66 1.19
C GLY A 215 6.72 -13.27 1.94
N ALA A 216 6.48 -14.06 3.00
CA ALA A 216 7.49 -14.72 3.82
C ALA A 216 8.58 -13.78 4.37
N GLY A 217 8.23 -12.53 4.68
CA GLY A 217 9.17 -11.53 5.19
C GLY A 217 9.82 -10.66 4.10
N PHE A 218 9.73 -11.05 2.83
CA PHE A 218 10.13 -10.20 1.72
C PHE A 218 9.13 -9.05 1.57
N LEU A 219 9.60 -7.83 1.76
CA LEU A 219 8.71 -6.68 1.82
C LEU A 219 8.00 -6.43 0.47
N CYS A 220 8.71 -6.55 -0.64
CA CYS A 220 8.14 -6.42 -1.99
C CYS A 220 7.00 -7.43 -2.22
N ALA A 221 7.20 -8.69 -1.85
CA ALA A 221 6.17 -9.73 -1.92
C ALA A 221 5.00 -9.47 -0.95
N ASN A 222 5.27 -8.96 0.24
CA ASN A 222 4.24 -8.56 1.20
C ASN A 222 3.33 -7.44 0.65
N MET A 223 3.87 -6.52 -0.16
CA MET A 223 3.06 -5.52 -0.86
C MET A 223 2.17 -6.15 -1.93
N VAL A 224 2.66 -7.18 -2.64
CA VAL A 224 1.82 -7.95 -3.57
C VAL A 224 0.69 -8.64 -2.83
N ALA A 225 0.96 -9.27 -1.68
CA ALA A 225 -0.07 -9.87 -0.84
C ALA A 225 -1.15 -8.84 -0.45
N ALA A 226 -0.74 -7.62 -0.08
CA ALA A 226 -1.65 -6.50 0.22
C ALA A 226 -2.51 -6.12 -0.99
N TYR A 227 -1.92 -6.07 -2.17
CA TYR A 227 -2.65 -5.83 -3.42
C TYR A 227 -3.69 -6.92 -3.70
N PHE A 228 -3.34 -8.19 -3.56
CA PHE A 228 -4.27 -9.31 -3.72
C PHE A 228 -5.45 -9.19 -2.77
N ALA A 229 -5.18 -9.03 -1.47
CA ALA A 229 -6.21 -8.91 -0.43
C ALA A 229 -7.15 -7.71 -0.67
N ARG A 230 -6.65 -6.67 -1.34
CA ARG A 230 -7.42 -5.47 -1.69
C ARG A 230 -8.29 -5.66 -2.93
N MET A 231 -7.79 -6.40 -3.93
CA MET A 231 -8.46 -6.64 -5.21
C MET A 231 -9.48 -7.77 -5.18
N VAL A 232 -9.75 -8.35 -4.00
CA VAL A 232 -10.72 -9.43 -3.82
C VAL A 232 -12.09 -9.01 -4.38
N PRO A 233 -12.68 -9.78 -5.30
CA PRO A 233 -14.01 -9.49 -5.81
C PRO A 233 -15.08 -9.53 -4.72
N GLU A 234 -16.07 -8.64 -4.78
CA GLU A 234 -17.19 -8.58 -3.82
C GLU A 234 -17.95 -9.91 -3.69
N LYS A 235 -17.97 -10.73 -4.73
CA LYS A 235 -18.57 -12.08 -4.68
C LYS A 235 -17.77 -13.01 -3.76
N VAL A 236 -16.45 -12.94 -3.78
CA VAL A 236 -15.55 -13.73 -2.94
C VAL A 236 -15.66 -13.26 -1.49
N LYS A 237 -15.67 -11.94 -1.24
CA LYS A 237 -15.80 -11.34 0.11
C LYS A 237 -17.03 -11.79 0.90
N LYS A 238 -18.08 -12.28 0.24
CA LYS A 238 -19.29 -12.81 0.91
C LYS A 238 -19.03 -14.06 1.74
N HIS A 239 -18.03 -14.86 1.37
CA HIS A 239 -17.73 -16.15 2.00
C HIS A 239 -16.28 -16.22 2.52
N TRP A 240 -15.39 -15.41 1.93
CA TRP A 240 -13.97 -15.39 2.22
C TRP A 240 -13.52 -14.09 2.87
N ASP A 241 -12.67 -14.21 3.89
CA ASP A 241 -11.82 -13.15 4.40
C ASP A 241 -10.40 -13.37 3.85
N VAL A 242 -9.81 -12.32 3.27
CA VAL A 242 -8.46 -12.39 2.68
C VAL A 242 -7.53 -11.44 3.41
N TYR A 243 -6.41 -11.95 3.90
CA TYR A 243 -5.43 -11.19 4.66
C TYR A 243 -4.06 -11.21 3.99
N PRO A 244 -3.34 -10.08 3.96
CA PRO A 244 -2.01 -9.99 3.36
C PRO A 244 -0.87 -10.31 4.34
N TYR A 245 -1.17 -11.19 5.30
CA TYR A 245 -0.25 -11.69 6.31
C TYR A 245 -0.88 -12.91 7.00
N VAL A 246 -0.03 -13.71 7.64
CA VAL A 246 -0.47 -14.84 8.48
C VAL A 246 -0.89 -14.38 9.88
N ILE A 247 -2.08 -14.76 10.30
CA ILE A 247 -2.62 -14.42 11.63
C ILE A 247 -2.33 -15.54 12.64
N ARG A 248 -1.84 -15.16 13.84
CA ARG A 248 -1.63 -16.10 14.96
C ARG A 248 -2.86 -16.95 15.24
N GLY A 249 -2.65 -18.27 15.33
CA GLY A 249 -3.67 -19.24 15.71
C GLY A 249 -4.64 -19.64 14.59
N LEU A 250 -4.57 -18.99 13.43
CA LEU A 250 -5.33 -19.39 12.24
C LEU A 250 -4.50 -20.22 11.26
N TYR A 251 -3.18 -20.05 11.28
CA TYR A 251 -2.23 -20.86 10.53
C TYR A 251 -1.51 -21.84 11.44
N SER A 252 -1.11 -22.98 10.87
CA SER A 252 -0.21 -23.93 11.48
C SER A 252 0.85 -24.29 10.46
N TYR A 253 2.11 -24.29 10.89
CA TYR A 253 3.22 -24.62 10.02
C TYR A 253 3.06 -26.02 9.43
N TRP A 254 3.30 -26.12 8.13
CA TRP A 254 3.29 -27.37 7.39
C TRP A 254 4.44 -27.36 6.37
N PRO A 255 5.35 -28.36 6.41
CA PRO A 255 6.54 -28.36 5.57
C PRO A 255 6.24 -28.54 4.08
N GLY A 256 5.04 -29.00 3.69
CA GLY A 256 4.73 -29.23 2.28
C GLY A 256 4.66 -27.97 1.40
N VAL A 257 4.76 -26.77 1.99
CA VAL A 257 4.90 -25.51 1.23
C VAL A 257 6.33 -25.33 0.70
N THR A 258 7.34 -25.70 1.48
CA THR A 258 8.77 -25.54 1.15
C THR A 258 9.50 -26.87 0.98
N GLU A 259 8.80 -27.99 1.15
CA GLU A 259 9.34 -29.36 1.23
C GLU A 259 10.46 -29.57 2.27
N LEU A 260 10.69 -28.58 3.14
CA LEU A 260 11.72 -28.56 4.16
C LEU A 260 11.06 -28.46 5.54
N ASP A 261 11.25 -29.47 6.39
CA ASP A 261 10.69 -29.53 7.74
C ASP A 261 11.65 -29.01 8.81
N VAL A 262 11.67 -27.68 8.97
CA VAL A 262 12.50 -27.02 9.99
C VAL A 262 11.98 -27.24 11.41
N ALA A 263 10.81 -27.84 11.62
CA ALA A 263 10.34 -28.14 12.98
C ALA A 263 11.24 -29.16 13.71
N ALA A 264 11.99 -29.97 12.96
CA ALA A 264 13.01 -30.88 13.51
C ALA A 264 14.29 -30.15 13.97
N ALA A 265 14.53 -28.93 13.47
CA ALA A 265 15.66 -28.07 13.83
C ALA A 265 15.19 -26.60 13.89
N PRO A 266 14.34 -26.25 14.87
CA PRO A 266 13.63 -24.97 14.86
C PRO A 266 14.59 -23.80 15.06
N PRO A 267 14.30 -22.63 14.46
CA PRO A 267 15.11 -21.45 14.62
C PRO A 267 15.03 -20.93 16.06
N MET A 268 16.17 -20.43 16.55
CA MET A 268 16.25 -19.71 17.82
C MET A 268 16.20 -18.21 17.54
N LEU A 269 15.56 -17.44 18.42
CA LEU A 269 15.48 -15.99 18.27
C LEU A 269 16.51 -15.32 19.17
N ARG A 270 17.35 -14.44 18.64
CA ARG A 270 18.10 -13.47 19.44
C ARG A 270 17.37 -12.14 19.41
N VAL A 271 17.03 -11.66 20.60
CA VAL A 271 16.30 -10.42 20.78
C VAL A 271 17.27 -9.37 21.30
N THR A 272 17.49 -8.34 20.50
CA THR A 272 18.31 -7.19 20.87
C THR A 272 17.41 -5.99 21.06
N TYR A 273 17.56 -5.33 22.22
CA TYR A 273 16.84 -4.12 22.56
C TYR A 273 17.73 -2.93 22.31
N LEU A 274 17.29 -2.04 21.43
CA LEU A 274 17.91 -0.73 21.26
C LEU A 274 17.05 0.29 22.02
N GLU A 275 17.58 0.70 23.18
CA GLU A 275 16.99 1.79 23.97
C GLU A 275 17.44 3.12 23.37
N GLN A 276 16.54 3.77 22.64
CA GLN A 276 16.81 5.03 21.97
C GLN A 276 15.96 6.14 22.57
N GLN A 277 16.45 6.80 23.62
CA GLN A 277 15.92 7.98 24.34
C GLN A 277 14.42 7.94 24.71
N ASP A 278 13.51 7.80 23.74
CA ASP A 278 12.06 7.73 23.90
C ASP A 278 11.40 6.54 23.17
N SER A 279 12.16 5.59 22.60
CA SER A 279 11.62 4.40 21.93
C SER A 279 12.42 3.13 22.25
N PHE A 280 11.72 1.99 22.21
CA PHE A 280 12.33 0.65 22.27
C PHE A 280 12.21 0.02 20.88
N GLN A 281 13.34 -0.26 20.26
CA GLN A 281 13.38 -1.04 19.02
C GLN A 281 13.80 -2.47 19.35
N VAL A 282 13.04 -3.44 18.83
CA VAL A 282 13.33 -4.85 18.99
C VAL A 282 13.82 -5.39 17.65
N PHE A 283 15.08 -5.79 17.63
CA PHE A 283 15.66 -6.53 16.51
C PHE A 283 15.60 -8.00 16.85
N VAL A 284 15.06 -8.79 15.92
CA VAL A 284 14.96 -10.23 16.08
C VAL A 284 15.83 -10.87 15.02
N PHE A 285 16.79 -11.68 15.48
CA PHE A 285 17.63 -12.50 14.63
C PHE A 285 17.18 -13.95 14.77
N ALA A 286 16.77 -14.57 13.67
CA ALA A 286 16.43 -15.98 13.65
C ALA A 286 17.66 -16.80 13.25
N ASP A 287 18.27 -17.46 14.23
CA ASP A 287 19.39 -18.37 14.02
C ASP A 287 18.88 -19.77 13.67
N TRP A 288 19.37 -20.37 12.57
CA TRP A 288 19.19 -21.81 12.33
C TRP A 288 20.53 -22.56 12.32
N ASP A 289 20.46 -23.85 12.65
CA ASP A 289 21.61 -24.76 12.64
C ASP A 289 21.83 -25.26 11.21
N ALA A 290 22.84 -24.71 10.51
CA ALA A 290 23.11 -25.00 9.10
C ALA A 290 23.38 -26.48 8.84
N ASP A 291 24.11 -27.15 9.74
CA ASP A 291 24.43 -28.58 9.60
C ASP A 291 23.16 -29.43 9.70
N LYS A 292 22.30 -29.14 10.69
CA LYS A 292 21.02 -29.85 10.84
C LYS A 292 20.05 -29.56 9.69
N VAL A 293 20.00 -28.32 9.20
CA VAL A 293 19.15 -27.98 8.05
C VAL A 293 19.64 -28.71 6.80
N ALA A 294 20.95 -28.82 6.58
CA ALA A 294 21.50 -29.59 5.46
C ALA A 294 21.10 -31.08 5.51
N GLU A 295 21.01 -31.69 6.69
CA GLU A 295 20.50 -33.06 6.86
C GLU A 295 19.03 -33.23 6.48
N LEU A 296 18.26 -32.14 6.48
CA LEU A 296 16.83 -32.12 6.16
C LEU A 296 16.55 -31.82 4.68
N MET A 297 17.56 -31.41 3.92
CA MET A 297 17.41 -31.08 2.50
C MET A 297 17.15 -32.35 1.66
N PRO A 298 16.34 -32.27 0.59
CA PRO A 298 16.15 -33.39 -0.32
C PRO A 298 17.48 -33.89 -0.92
N PRO A 299 17.69 -35.21 -1.10
CA PRO A 299 18.94 -35.77 -1.61
C PRO A 299 19.36 -35.25 -3.00
N ASP A 300 18.39 -34.80 -3.80
CA ASP A 300 18.58 -34.29 -5.15
C ASP A 300 18.70 -32.76 -5.20
N TYR A 301 18.67 -32.09 -4.04
CA TYR A 301 18.87 -30.64 -3.97
C TYR A 301 20.34 -30.32 -4.23
N ILE A 302 20.62 -29.71 -5.39
CA ILE A 302 21.93 -29.18 -5.73
C ILE A 302 21.91 -27.70 -5.38
N PRO A 303 22.63 -27.24 -4.34
CA PRO A 303 22.78 -25.82 -4.10
C PRO A 303 23.40 -25.17 -5.35
N PRO A 304 22.87 -24.04 -5.84
CA PRO A 304 23.48 -23.34 -6.96
C PRO A 304 24.99 -23.16 -6.74
N ALA A 305 25.79 -23.48 -7.74
CA ALA A 305 27.25 -23.60 -7.63
C ALA A 305 27.97 -22.27 -7.32
N ASP A 306 27.25 -21.15 -7.38
CA ASP A 306 27.75 -19.79 -7.20
C ASP A 306 27.24 -19.12 -5.92
N LEU A 307 26.59 -19.85 -5.00
CA LEU A 307 26.22 -19.32 -3.69
C LEU A 307 27.49 -19.00 -2.89
N SER A 308 27.83 -17.72 -2.77
CA SER A 308 28.72 -17.26 -1.71
C SER A 308 28.10 -17.61 -0.35
N ASP A 309 28.92 -17.76 0.68
CA ASP A 309 28.48 -18.03 2.07
C ASP A 309 27.42 -17.04 2.62
N GLU A 310 27.11 -15.97 1.88
CA GLU A 310 26.13 -14.91 2.18
C GLU A 310 24.70 -15.19 1.65
N ASP A 311 24.49 -16.16 0.75
CA ASP A 311 23.18 -16.45 0.16
C ASP A 311 22.53 -17.67 0.83
N VAL A 312 21.80 -17.41 1.91
CA VAL A 312 20.85 -18.36 2.50
C VAL A 312 19.94 -18.89 1.38
N PRO A 313 19.80 -20.21 1.19
CA PRO A 313 18.84 -20.71 0.22
C PRO A 313 17.45 -20.14 0.54
N GLY A 314 16.82 -19.42 -0.40
CA GLY A 314 15.53 -18.76 -0.16
C GLY A 314 14.46 -19.68 0.42
N ILE A 315 14.55 -20.99 0.14
CA ILE A 315 13.69 -22.03 0.70
C ILE A 315 13.89 -22.25 2.22
N VAL A 316 15.12 -22.14 2.73
CA VAL A 316 15.45 -22.25 4.16
C VAL A 316 14.93 -21.02 4.90
N PHE A 317 15.13 -19.83 4.33
CA PHE A 317 14.58 -18.59 4.85
C PHE A 317 13.05 -18.68 4.96
N CYS A 318 12.38 -19.03 3.85
CA CYS A 318 10.92 -19.16 3.80
C CYS A 318 10.41 -20.20 4.81
N ALA A 319 11.05 -21.37 4.91
CA ALA A 319 10.62 -22.43 5.83
C ALA A 319 10.70 -21.97 7.29
N ASN A 320 11.80 -21.33 7.69
CA ASN A 320 11.96 -20.78 9.04
C ASN A 320 10.97 -19.64 9.30
N TYR A 321 10.73 -18.76 8.32
CA TYR A 321 9.77 -17.66 8.47
C TYR A 321 8.35 -18.18 8.67
N LEU A 322 7.92 -19.14 7.83
CA LEU A 322 6.61 -19.78 7.94
C LEU A 322 6.49 -20.53 9.27
N TYR A 323 7.55 -21.19 9.73
CA TYR A 323 7.57 -21.82 11.06
C TYR A 323 7.31 -20.81 12.18
N LEU A 324 8.02 -19.67 12.17
CA LEU A 324 7.80 -18.58 13.12
C LEU A 324 6.37 -18.02 13.04
N CYS A 325 5.81 -17.88 11.84
CA CYS A 325 4.42 -17.46 11.65
C CYS A 325 3.42 -18.46 12.23
N GLY A 326 3.72 -19.76 12.18
CA GLY A 326 2.91 -20.81 12.79
C GLY A 326 2.83 -20.71 14.31
N ILE A 327 3.86 -20.18 14.97
CA ILE A 327 3.94 -20.05 16.43
C ILE A 327 3.48 -18.67 16.90
N ILE A 328 4.07 -17.62 16.33
CA ILE A 328 3.94 -16.23 16.78
C ILE A 328 2.84 -15.50 16.01
N GLY A 329 2.67 -15.80 14.72
CA GLY A 329 1.86 -15.01 13.77
C GLY A 329 2.64 -13.86 13.13
N GLU A 330 2.48 -13.67 11.83
CA GLU A 330 3.10 -12.58 11.08
C GLU A 330 2.55 -11.21 11.52
N ASP A 331 1.25 -11.17 11.84
CA ASP A 331 0.58 -9.99 12.40
C ASP A 331 1.27 -9.46 13.66
N ARG A 332 1.83 -10.37 14.47
CA ARG A 332 2.51 -10.06 15.72
C ARG A 332 4.00 -9.82 15.54
N LEU A 333 4.66 -10.59 14.67
CA LEU A 333 6.05 -10.33 14.29
C LEU A 333 6.20 -8.90 13.77
N ARG A 334 5.41 -8.52 12.77
CA ARG A 334 5.42 -7.15 12.20
C ARG A 334 5.08 -6.05 13.20
N GLY A 335 4.26 -6.35 14.20
CA GLY A 335 3.87 -5.39 15.24
C GLY A 335 4.89 -5.26 16.37
N ALA A 336 5.79 -6.23 16.53
CA ALA A 336 6.67 -6.33 17.69
C ALA A 336 8.16 -6.13 17.37
N CYS A 337 8.60 -6.35 16.13
CA CYS A 337 9.98 -6.11 15.72
C CYS A 337 10.08 -5.05 14.63
N LEU A 338 11.18 -4.29 14.67
CA LEU A 338 11.52 -3.35 13.60
C LEU A 338 12.07 -4.11 12.39
N GLU A 339 12.84 -5.16 12.65
CA GLU A 339 13.47 -6.00 11.65
C GLU A 339 13.49 -7.45 12.15
N LEU A 340 13.20 -8.37 11.22
CA LEU A 340 13.47 -9.79 11.39
C LEU A 340 14.52 -10.17 10.36
N ALA A 341 15.75 -10.36 10.82
CA ALA A 341 16.83 -10.87 10.00
C ALA A 341 17.05 -12.35 10.33
N MET A 342 17.47 -13.15 9.37
CA MET A 342 17.61 -14.59 9.56
C MET A 342 19.00 -15.01 9.07
N PHE A 343 19.76 -15.68 9.94
CA PHE A 343 21.16 -16.03 9.71
C PHE A 343 21.44 -17.47 10.14
N PRO A 344 22.44 -18.15 9.53
CA PRO A 344 22.96 -19.38 10.11
C PRO A 344 23.64 -19.06 11.45
N ALA A 345 23.46 -19.94 12.45
CA ALA A 345 23.95 -19.73 13.82
C ALA A 345 25.48 -19.54 13.93
N SER A 346 26.24 -19.89 12.88
CA SER A 346 27.67 -19.68 12.74
C SER A 346 28.08 -18.23 12.52
N GLU A 347 27.16 -17.36 12.11
CA GLU A 347 27.44 -15.94 11.86
C GLU A 347 27.44 -15.10 13.14
N LEU A 348 28.28 -14.06 13.15
CA LEU A 348 28.44 -13.12 14.24
C LEU A 348 27.27 -12.13 14.26
N VAL A 349 26.21 -12.51 14.98
CA VAL A 349 25.05 -11.65 15.24
C VAL A 349 25.32 -10.74 16.46
N PRO A 350 24.79 -9.49 16.50
CA PRO A 350 24.91 -8.60 17.66
C PRO A 350 24.49 -9.25 18.99
N ASP A 351 25.09 -8.80 20.10
CA ASP A 351 24.74 -9.29 21.45
C ASP A 351 23.23 -9.13 21.73
N GLY A 352 22.61 -10.21 22.22
CA GLY A 352 21.16 -10.27 22.44
C GLY A 352 20.76 -11.42 23.38
N SER A 353 19.52 -11.37 23.87
CA SER A 353 18.97 -12.48 24.67
C SER A 353 18.44 -13.55 23.74
N THR A 354 19.00 -14.76 23.81
CA THR A 354 18.48 -15.92 23.08
C THR A 354 17.20 -16.43 23.74
N VAL A 355 16.14 -16.57 22.96
CA VAL A 355 14.83 -17.06 23.38
C VAL A 355 14.26 -17.99 22.31
N THR A 356 13.39 -18.91 22.74
CA THR A 356 12.56 -19.70 21.81
C THR A 356 11.44 -18.85 21.20
N PRO A 357 10.88 -19.23 20.04
CA PRO A 357 9.71 -18.57 19.46
C PRO A 357 8.52 -18.46 20.44
N GLU A 358 8.26 -19.48 21.27
CA GLU A 358 7.20 -19.48 22.27
C GLU A 358 7.50 -18.57 23.46
N GLU A 359 8.77 -18.44 23.87
CA GLU A 359 9.17 -17.44 24.86
C GLU A 359 8.99 -16.03 24.32
N PHE A 360 9.37 -15.77 23.07
CA PHE A 360 9.20 -14.47 22.44
C PHE A 360 7.72 -14.10 22.28
N ASP A 361 6.86 -15.01 21.82
CA ASP A 361 5.42 -14.77 21.72
C ASP A 361 4.79 -14.40 23.09
N ARG A 362 5.24 -15.07 24.17
CA ARG A 362 4.83 -14.72 25.53
C ARG A 362 5.34 -13.35 25.97
N MET A 363 6.54 -12.96 25.56
CA MET A 363 7.08 -11.62 25.83
C MET A 363 6.25 -10.53 25.13
N ILE A 364 5.86 -10.74 23.87
CA ILE A 364 4.94 -9.86 23.14
C ILE A 364 3.61 -9.72 23.89
N ASP A 365 3.02 -10.83 24.34
CA ASP A 365 1.74 -10.80 25.08
C ASP A 365 1.84 -10.03 26.42
N LEU A 366 2.98 -10.11 27.11
CA LEU A 366 3.22 -9.36 28.35
C LEU A 366 3.40 -7.86 28.06
N GLN A 367 4.09 -7.52 26.98
CA GLN A 367 4.27 -6.14 26.51
C GLN A 367 2.92 -5.51 26.12
N ILE A 368 2.11 -6.16 25.27
CA ILE A 368 0.79 -5.65 24.82
C ILE A 368 -0.16 -5.37 26.01
N ARG A 369 -0.01 -6.05 27.14
CA ARG A 369 -0.83 -5.84 28.35
C ARG A 369 -0.39 -4.64 29.20
N ASP A 370 0.89 -4.25 29.14
CA ASP A 370 1.46 -3.08 29.85
C ASP A 370 1.38 -1.81 28.98
N LYS A 371 0.19 -1.54 28.41
CA LYS A 371 -0.06 -0.47 27.41
C LYS A 371 0.38 0.95 27.83
N SER A 372 0.68 1.19 29.10
CA SER A 372 1.20 2.47 29.59
C SER A 372 2.65 2.77 29.20
N LYS A 373 3.40 1.82 28.60
CA LYS A 373 4.81 2.00 28.25
C LYS A 373 5.16 1.87 26.77
N LEU A 374 4.20 1.50 25.91
CA LEU A 374 4.47 1.09 24.53
C LEU A 374 3.98 2.05 23.45
N LEU A 375 3.54 3.25 23.83
CA LEU A 375 3.35 4.32 22.86
C LEU A 375 4.01 5.58 23.41
N PRO A 376 5.21 5.91 22.94
CA PRO A 376 5.65 7.29 22.96
C PRO A 376 4.72 8.04 22.02
N GLU A 377 3.93 8.97 22.56
CA GLU A 377 3.42 10.08 21.77
C GLU A 377 4.63 10.81 21.15
N ARG A 378 4.79 10.71 19.83
CA ARG A 378 5.66 11.54 18.95
C ARG A 378 7.03 11.98 19.50
N THR A 379 8.13 11.51 18.92
CA THR A 379 9.12 12.38 18.24
C THR A 379 10.13 11.59 17.40
N MET A 380 10.50 12.16 16.24
CA MET A 380 11.49 11.69 15.27
C MET A 380 12.87 11.45 15.88
N LYS A 381 13.60 10.47 15.33
CA LYS A 381 15.06 10.37 15.44
C LYS A 381 15.71 10.27 14.06
N VAL A 382 16.72 11.11 13.84
CA VAL A 382 17.66 11.02 12.72
C VAL A 382 18.70 9.97 13.10
N ILE A 383 18.88 8.94 12.26
CA ILE A 383 19.98 7.97 12.39
C ILE A 383 21.10 8.44 11.46
N GLU A 384 22.25 8.84 12.03
CA GLU A 384 23.48 9.04 11.26
C GLU A 384 24.21 7.70 11.18
N LEU A 385 24.31 7.12 9.97
CA LEU A 385 25.13 5.94 9.71
C LEU A 385 26.58 6.36 9.48
N GLU A 386 27.46 6.07 10.45
CA GLU A 386 28.91 6.17 10.24
C GLU A 386 29.39 5.01 9.36
N GLY A 387 29.78 5.29 8.10
CA GLY A 387 30.50 4.29 7.30
C GLY A 387 30.39 4.39 5.77
N VAL A 388 29.40 5.10 5.22
CA VAL A 388 29.25 5.23 3.75
C VAL A 388 29.80 6.57 3.30
N ALA A 389 31.08 6.60 2.93
CA ALA A 389 31.82 7.83 2.65
C ALA A 389 31.29 8.68 1.47
N GLU A 390 30.30 8.21 0.72
CA GLU A 390 29.74 8.88 -0.46
C GLU A 390 28.35 9.49 -0.26
N LEU A 391 27.71 9.33 0.91
CA LEU A 391 26.35 9.84 1.18
C LEU A 391 26.32 10.99 2.21
N ARG A 392 27.35 11.83 2.25
CA ARG A 392 27.31 13.06 3.05
C ARG A 392 26.22 13.97 2.48
N ASN A 393 25.25 14.36 3.30
CA ASN A 393 24.12 15.28 3.04
C ASN A 393 22.74 14.62 2.75
N VAL A 394 22.56 13.32 3.00
CA VAL A 394 21.22 12.68 2.96
C VAL A 394 20.81 12.30 4.39
N SER A 395 19.74 12.90 4.88
CA SER A 395 19.02 12.43 6.08
C SER A 395 17.96 11.43 5.62
N PHE A 396 17.95 10.23 6.18
CA PHE A 396 16.92 9.23 5.88
C PHE A 396 15.76 9.38 6.89
N VAL A 397 14.52 9.20 6.46
CA VAL A 397 13.30 9.28 7.28
C VAL A 397 12.46 8.01 7.10
N GLU A 398 11.70 7.70 8.16
CA GLU A 398 10.76 6.59 8.35
C GLU A 398 10.15 6.04 7.05
N THR A 399 10.70 4.92 6.65
CA THR A 399 10.00 3.90 5.88
C THR A 399 9.53 2.82 6.85
N ALA A 400 8.54 2.02 6.45
CA ALA A 400 8.35 0.72 7.11
C ALA A 400 9.47 -0.29 6.75
N SER A 401 10.51 0.13 6.01
CA SER A 401 11.70 -0.65 5.64
C SER A 401 12.67 0.20 4.80
N ASP A 402 13.78 0.67 5.39
CA ASP A 402 14.73 1.54 4.67
C ASP A 402 15.33 0.80 3.48
N GLN A 403 15.42 -0.52 3.62
CA GLN A 403 15.76 -1.48 2.58
C GLN A 403 14.92 -1.30 1.31
N LEU A 404 13.62 -1.00 1.40
CA LEU A 404 12.79 -0.83 0.20
C LEU A 404 13.11 0.47 -0.53
N THR A 405 13.29 1.57 0.19
CA THR A 405 13.71 2.82 -0.43
C THR A 405 15.12 2.68 -1.03
N PHE A 406 16.01 1.94 -0.37
CA PHE A 406 17.32 1.58 -0.93
C PHE A 406 17.20 0.70 -2.19
N ASP A 407 16.38 -0.34 -2.18
CA ASP A 407 16.18 -1.24 -3.32
C ASP A 407 15.51 -0.50 -4.50
N LEU A 408 14.58 0.42 -4.19
CA LEU A 408 13.89 1.25 -5.18
C LEU A 408 14.81 2.30 -5.82
N LEU A 409 15.73 2.88 -5.04
CA LEU A 409 16.63 3.96 -5.51
C LEU A 409 17.94 3.44 -6.11
N LEU A 410 18.47 2.34 -5.57
CA LEU A 410 19.78 1.79 -5.94
C LEU A 410 19.69 0.49 -6.74
N GLY A 411 18.49 -0.06 -6.97
CA GLY A 411 18.29 -1.26 -7.79
C GLY A 411 18.87 -2.53 -7.15
N GLY A 412 18.85 -2.62 -5.82
CA GLY A 412 19.45 -3.72 -5.06
C GLY A 412 18.71 -5.06 -5.19
N ASP A 413 17.42 -5.03 -5.49
CA ASP A 413 16.58 -6.24 -5.50
C ASP A 413 16.00 -6.53 -6.90
N ASN A 414 16.29 -7.74 -7.39
CA ASN A 414 15.83 -8.24 -8.69
C ASN A 414 14.30 -8.34 -8.76
N VAL A 415 13.64 -8.52 -7.61
CA VAL A 415 12.19 -8.66 -7.51
C VAL A 415 11.48 -7.36 -7.86
N LEU A 416 11.98 -6.21 -7.41
CA LEU A 416 11.40 -4.90 -7.75
C LEU A 416 11.65 -4.55 -9.21
N SER A 417 12.84 -4.87 -9.74
CA SER A 417 13.14 -4.74 -11.18
C SER A 417 12.19 -5.56 -12.05
N TYR A 418 11.92 -6.79 -11.62
CA TYR A 418 11.00 -7.69 -12.30
C TYR A 418 9.52 -7.30 -12.16
N MET A 419 9.10 -6.79 -11.00
CA MET A 419 7.74 -6.25 -10.77
C MET A 419 7.52 -4.91 -11.48
N TRP A 420 8.56 -4.07 -11.59
CA TRP A 420 8.55 -2.80 -12.32
C TRP A 420 8.30 -3.01 -13.81
N GLU A 421 8.88 -4.06 -14.40
CA GLU A 421 8.73 -4.33 -15.83
C GLU A 421 7.29 -4.69 -16.24
N ARG A 422 6.41 -5.10 -15.31
CA ARG A 422 5.23 -5.89 -15.71
C ARG A 422 3.85 -5.53 -15.21
N GLU A 423 3.62 -4.70 -14.18
CA GLU A 423 2.28 -4.09 -13.93
C GLU A 423 2.14 -3.13 -12.73
N ILE A 424 3.09 -3.09 -11.79
CA ILE A 424 2.99 -2.25 -10.58
C ILE A 424 3.84 -1.00 -10.74
N ALA A 425 3.19 0.17 -10.76
CA ALA A 425 3.88 1.45 -10.91
C ALA A 425 4.34 1.99 -9.54
N VAL A 426 5.48 2.66 -9.51
CA VAL A 426 5.95 3.41 -8.34
C VAL A 426 5.73 4.90 -8.58
N GLY A 427 5.09 5.54 -7.62
CA GLY A 427 4.86 6.97 -7.58
C GLY A 427 5.77 7.63 -6.56
N VAL A 428 6.42 8.72 -6.94
CA VAL A 428 7.15 9.58 -6.00
C VAL A 428 6.51 10.95 -6.02
N LEU A 429 5.90 11.35 -4.91
CA LEU A 429 5.44 12.71 -4.69
C LEU A 429 6.53 13.49 -3.96
N ARG A 430 7.26 14.34 -4.69
CA ARG A 430 8.30 15.21 -4.15
C ARG A 430 7.75 16.56 -3.77
N LEU A 431 8.07 17.04 -2.58
CA LEU A 431 7.92 18.43 -2.13
C LEU A 431 9.28 19.11 -2.23
N LYS A 432 9.38 20.23 -2.94
CA LYS A 432 10.62 21.02 -3.11
C LYS A 432 10.94 21.89 -1.90
N THR A 433 9.97 22.09 -1.02
CA THR A 433 10.14 22.83 0.23
C THR A 433 9.70 21.95 1.39
N LEU A 434 10.58 21.76 2.36
CA LEU A 434 10.29 20.94 3.53
C LEU A 434 9.24 21.64 4.42
N PRO A 435 8.07 21.02 4.68
CA PRO A 435 7.13 21.52 5.66
C PRO A 435 7.70 21.37 7.08
N ASP A 436 7.15 22.11 8.05
CA ASP A 436 7.38 21.78 9.45
C ASP A 436 6.78 20.41 9.81
N ALA A 437 7.21 19.84 10.94
CA ALA A 437 6.85 18.47 11.35
C ALA A 437 5.33 18.26 11.49
N ASP A 438 4.59 19.25 12.01
CA ASP A 438 3.14 19.15 12.18
C ASP A 438 2.41 19.18 10.83
N MET A 439 2.87 20.01 9.91
CA MET A 439 2.34 20.07 8.55
C MET A 439 2.68 18.79 7.77
N LEU A 440 3.89 18.26 7.90
CA LEU A 440 4.29 17.02 7.24
C LEU A 440 3.42 15.84 7.69
N ASP A 441 3.16 15.71 9.00
CA ASP A 441 2.29 14.67 9.54
C ASP A 441 0.84 14.82 9.07
N TYR A 442 0.35 16.06 8.98
CA TYR A 442 -0.97 16.35 8.40
C TYR A 442 -1.04 15.92 6.93
N LEU A 443 -0.08 16.33 6.10
CA LEU A 443 -0.02 15.95 4.69
C LEU A 443 0.04 14.43 4.51
N ARG A 444 0.88 13.74 5.29
CA ARG A 444 0.95 12.27 5.34
C ARG A 444 -0.41 11.64 5.62
N THR A 445 -1.04 12.04 6.72
CA THR A 445 -2.32 11.48 7.16
C THR A 445 -3.39 11.65 6.09
N ARG A 446 -3.48 12.83 5.49
CA ARG A 446 -4.44 13.11 4.42
C ARG A 446 -4.13 12.35 3.14
N LEU A 447 -2.86 12.21 2.78
CA LEU A 447 -2.44 11.42 1.63
C LEU A 447 -2.85 9.95 1.77
N ILE A 448 -2.58 9.34 2.93
CA ILE A 448 -2.98 7.97 3.28
C ILE A 448 -4.49 7.83 3.16
N GLN A 449 -5.27 8.64 3.90
CA GLN A 449 -6.74 8.58 3.88
C GLN A 449 -7.28 8.71 2.45
N THR A 450 -6.73 9.65 1.69
CA THR A 450 -7.25 9.99 0.36
C THR A 450 -6.90 8.93 -0.69
N LEU A 451 -5.72 8.34 -0.66
CA LEU A 451 -5.27 7.34 -1.64
C LEU A 451 -5.69 5.91 -1.27
N GLU A 452 -5.73 5.58 0.03
CA GLU A 452 -6.08 4.25 0.51
C GLU A 452 -7.59 4.00 0.60
N GLU A 453 -8.46 5.01 0.72
CA GLU A 453 -9.91 4.77 0.61
C GLU A 453 -10.32 4.26 -0.78
N PRO A 454 -9.91 4.89 -1.90
CA PRO A 454 -10.29 4.45 -3.25
C PRO A 454 -9.43 3.30 -3.78
N GLY A 455 -8.36 2.93 -3.09
CA GLY A 455 -7.41 1.91 -3.57
C GLY A 455 -6.57 2.35 -4.74
N ALA A 456 -6.27 3.64 -4.77
CA ALA A 456 -5.50 4.26 -5.83
C ALA A 456 -4.03 3.86 -5.73
N ALA A 457 -3.46 4.09 -4.54
CA ALA A 457 -2.07 3.84 -4.21
C ALA A 457 -1.94 3.62 -2.70
N GLN A 458 -0.84 3.01 -2.29
CA GLN A 458 -0.46 2.87 -0.88
C GLN A 458 0.82 3.65 -0.62
N LEU A 459 0.85 4.41 0.47
CA LEU A 459 2.07 5.03 0.95
C LEU A 459 2.90 3.98 1.69
N PHE A 460 4.16 3.82 1.30
CA PHE A 460 5.06 2.86 1.93
C PHE A 460 6.35 3.50 2.49
N GLY A 461 6.68 4.70 2.03
CA GLY A 461 7.88 5.41 2.49
C GLY A 461 7.69 6.91 2.52
N ILE A 462 8.35 7.57 3.46
CA ILE A 462 8.55 9.03 3.45
C ILE A 462 10.01 9.31 3.73
N SER A 463 10.68 10.04 2.85
CA SER A 463 12.04 10.56 3.11
C SER A 463 12.05 12.09 3.20
N THR A 464 12.95 12.67 4.00
CA THR A 464 13.16 14.14 4.02
C THR A 464 14.64 14.46 4.00
N GLY A 465 15.05 15.43 3.19
CA GLY A 465 16.43 15.92 3.13
C GLY A 465 16.50 17.43 2.91
N GLU A 466 17.70 17.94 2.66
CA GLU A 466 17.93 19.37 2.38
C GLU A 466 17.08 19.89 1.20
N ASP A 467 16.78 19.00 0.25
CA ASP A 467 16.02 19.28 -0.97
C ASP A 467 14.50 19.10 -0.85
N GLY A 468 13.99 18.86 0.36
CA GLY A 468 12.56 18.76 0.68
C GLY A 468 12.11 17.38 1.19
N ALA A 469 10.87 16.99 0.88
CA ALA A 469 10.27 15.73 1.34
C ALA A 469 9.81 14.87 0.16
N TYR A 470 9.80 13.55 0.32
CA TYR A 470 9.38 12.60 -0.69
C TYR A 470 8.39 11.63 -0.07
N PHE A 471 7.29 11.36 -0.77
CA PHE A 471 6.32 10.33 -0.42
C PHE A 471 6.36 9.26 -1.48
N ASP A 472 6.76 8.07 -1.08
CA ASP A 472 6.93 6.92 -1.96
C ASP A 472 5.65 6.08 -1.92
N LEU A 473 5.04 5.96 -3.10
CA LEU A 473 3.71 5.43 -3.31
C LEU A 473 3.78 4.19 -4.20
N LEU A 474 3.15 3.10 -3.78
CA LEU A 474 2.91 1.97 -4.65
C LEU A 474 1.57 2.20 -5.35
N VAL A 475 1.60 2.32 -6.67
CA VAL A 475 0.49 2.81 -7.47
C VAL A 475 -0.22 1.63 -8.12
N TRP A 476 -1.33 1.23 -7.49
CA TRP A 476 -2.22 0.16 -7.94
C TRP A 476 -3.00 0.57 -9.18
N ASP A 477 -3.47 1.81 -9.17
CA ASP A 477 -4.21 2.40 -10.26
C ASP A 477 -3.68 3.80 -10.53
N LYS A 478 -2.89 3.91 -11.60
CA LYS A 478 -2.28 5.19 -11.99
C LYS A 478 -3.30 6.29 -12.22
N PHE A 479 -4.50 5.96 -12.71
CA PHE A 479 -5.50 6.95 -13.05
C PHE A 479 -6.25 7.44 -11.82
N VAL A 480 -6.69 6.51 -10.98
CA VAL A 480 -7.30 6.86 -9.70
C VAL A 480 -6.28 7.65 -8.87
N THR A 481 -5.01 7.26 -8.88
CA THR A 481 -3.93 7.97 -8.17
C THR A 481 -3.74 9.38 -8.68
N LYS A 482 -3.53 9.58 -9.98
CA LYS A 482 -3.39 10.92 -10.57
C LYS A 482 -4.60 11.80 -10.27
N ARG A 483 -5.81 11.26 -10.43
CA ARG A 483 -7.07 11.97 -10.13
C ARG A 483 -7.11 12.39 -8.65
N THR A 484 -6.80 11.47 -7.76
CA THR A 484 -6.81 11.69 -6.32
C THR A 484 -5.75 12.73 -5.92
N LEU A 485 -4.54 12.65 -6.47
CA LEU A 485 -3.49 13.65 -6.24
C LEU A 485 -3.89 15.04 -6.77
N LYS A 486 -4.49 15.13 -7.96
CA LYS A 486 -5.02 16.39 -8.50
C LYS A 486 -6.12 16.99 -7.62
N ARG A 487 -6.97 16.13 -7.03
CA ARG A 487 -8.04 16.55 -6.12
C ARG A 487 -7.49 17.25 -4.87
N ILE A 488 -6.38 16.74 -4.33
CA ILE A 488 -5.70 17.27 -3.13
C ILE A 488 -4.52 18.19 -3.46
N ALA A 489 -4.28 18.49 -4.74
CA ALA A 489 -3.16 19.32 -5.21
C ALA A 489 -3.02 20.66 -4.49
N PRO A 490 -4.11 21.38 -4.11
CA PRO A 490 -3.97 22.61 -3.32
C PRO A 490 -3.15 22.45 -2.05
N MET A 491 -3.18 21.28 -1.40
CA MET A 491 -2.43 21.01 -0.17
C MET A 491 -0.92 20.95 -0.41
N PHE A 492 -0.52 20.45 -1.58
CA PHE A 492 0.88 20.16 -1.88
C PHE A 492 1.55 21.27 -2.70
N ARG A 493 0.78 22.04 -3.47
CA ARG A 493 1.28 23.12 -4.33
C ARG A 493 2.13 24.17 -3.61
N PRO A 494 1.82 24.63 -2.37
CA PRO A 494 2.67 25.58 -1.65
C PRO A 494 4.09 25.08 -1.39
N PHE A 495 4.30 23.75 -1.42
CA PHE A 495 5.58 23.10 -1.22
C PHE A 495 6.28 22.74 -2.54
N GLY A 496 5.80 23.27 -3.67
CA GLY A 496 6.38 23.03 -4.99
C GLY A 496 6.26 21.60 -5.46
N ALA A 497 5.14 20.94 -5.13
CA ALA A 497 4.99 19.51 -5.30
C ALA A 497 5.02 19.04 -6.77
N GLU A 498 5.68 17.90 -6.97
CA GLU A 498 5.84 17.24 -8.26
C GLU A 498 5.66 15.74 -8.07
N PHE A 499 4.80 15.12 -8.87
CA PHE A 499 4.60 13.68 -8.84
C PHE A 499 5.24 13.04 -10.07
N THR A 500 6.04 12.02 -9.83
CA THR A 500 6.63 11.16 -10.86
C THR A 500 6.03 9.77 -10.72
N LEU A 501 5.58 9.21 -11.83
CA LEU A 501 5.17 7.82 -11.95
C LEU A 501 6.20 7.08 -12.80
N THR A 502 6.64 5.92 -12.34
CA THR A 502 7.55 5.03 -13.05
C THR A 502 6.88 3.66 -13.22
N LEU A 503 6.87 3.15 -14.45
CA LEU A 503 6.41 1.81 -14.80
C LEU A 503 7.41 1.22 -15.81
N GLY A 504 8.22 0.26 -15.39
CA GLY A 504 9.34 -0.24 -16.19
C GLY A 504 10.31 0.89 -16.55
N GLU A 505 10.66 1.00 -17.83
CA GLU A 505 11.48 2.10 -18.36
C GLU A 505 10.70 3.40 -18.60
N ASP A 506 9.36 3.36 -18.56
CA ASP A 506 8.51 4.52 -18.81
C ASP A 506 8.39 5.40 -17.57
N ARG A 507 8.72 6.68 -17.74
CA ARG A 507 8.63 7.69 -16.68
C ARG A 507 7.73 8.84 -17.10
N GLU A 508 6.75 9.15 -16.27
CA GLU A 508 5.83 10.28 -16.45
C GLU A 508 5.87 11.19 -15.23
N SER A 509 6.16 12.47 -15.44
CA SER A 509 6.20 13.47 -14.37
C SER A 509 5.20 14.59 -14.64
N PHE A 510 4.48 15.02 -13.60
CA PHE A 510 3.61 16.19 -13.66
C PHE A 510 3.64 17.00 -12.36
N ALA A 511 3.53 18.33 -12.52
CA ALA A 511 3.37 19.24 -11.40
C ALA A 511 1.93 19.22 -10.88
N LEU A 512 1.75 19.41 -9.56
CA LEU A 512 0.45 19.46 -8.89
C LEU A 512 -0.11 20.90 -8.73
#